data_AF-A0A2S4HGE2-F1
#
_entry.id   AF-A0A2S4HGE2-F1
#
_cell.length_a   1.000
_cell.length_b   1.000
_cell.length_c   1.000
_cell.angle_alpha   90.00
_cell.angle_beta   90.00
_cell.angle_gamma   90.00
#
_symmetry.space_group_name_H-M   'P 1'
#
loop_
_entity.id
_entity.type
_entity.pdbx_description
1 polymer ?
#
loop_
_entity_poly.entity_id
_entity_poly.type
_entity_poly.pdbx_seq_one_letter_code
_entity_poly.pdbx_strand_id
1 'polypeptide(L)'
;MNLGLQIDPPIKALVDELNAMKEGFGETGIMRGLVAGSAPMRKAIKAAAPKQSGALGKSIGYRRFKKSERAALGIGADAAAIYVGPTRKVNEVIKLSGGTSKIKKRSQQYKANWFENTGTKAHVIIPRKKGGSLSLGGLIVKKVKHPGMKRKPFISVGIAASESAFESRFYSGLISYVEKQRAKRNS
;
A
#
# COMPACT_ATOMS: atom_id res chain seq x y z
N MET A 1 50.73 -23.86 -27.73
CA MET A 1 49.85 -23.76 -26.56
C MET A 1 48.52 -23.17 -27.02
N ASN A 2 47.49 -23.98 -27.22
CA ASN A 2 46.15 -23.48 -27.49
C ASN A 2 45.56 -23.01 -26.16
N LEU A 3 45.49 -21.70 -25.96
CA LEU A 3 44.67 -21.07 -24.91
C LEU A 3 43.21 -21.28 -25.30
N GLY A 4 42.70 -22.48 -24.99
CA GLY A 4 41.28 -22.79 -25.10
C GLY A 4 40.54 -21.87 -24.15
N LEU A 5 39.97 -20.79 -24.69
CA LEU A 5 38.93 -20.00 -24.04
C LEU A 5 37.78 -20.96 -23.73
N GLN A 6 37.77 -21.52 -22.52
CA GLN A 6 36.62 -22.20 -21.96
C GLN A 6 35.54 -21.14 -21.74
N ILE A 7 34.69 -20.96 -22.75
CA ILE A 7 33.46 -20.17 -22.61
C ILE A 7 32.41 -21.13 -22.01
N ASP A 8 32.37 -21.18 -20.68
CA ASP A 8 31.22 -21.71 -19.94
C ASP A 8 30.08 -20.68 -19.97
N PRO A 9 28.80 -21.06 -20.16
CA PRO A 9 28.25 -22.22 -20.88
C PRO A 9 28.29 -22.01 -22.41
N PRO A 10 27.96 -23.03 -23.24
CA PRO A 10 27.83 -22.82 -24.69
C PRO A 10 26.82 -21.70 -24.95
N ILE A 11 27.15 -20.77 -25.84
CA ILE A 11 26.33 -19.59 -26.18
C ILE A 11 24.86 -19.95 -26.41
N LYS A 12 24.60 -21.15 -26.95
CA LYS A 12 23.26 -21.71 -27.11
C LYS A 12 22.50 -21.92 -25.79
N ALA A 13 23.15 -22.45 -24.75
CA ALA A 13 22.56 -22.58 -23.42
C ALA A 13 22.26 -21.22 -22.79
N LEU A 14 23.10 -20.20 -23.01
CA LEU A 14 22.81 -18.83 -22.59
C LEU A 14 21.62 -18.23 -23.36
N VAL A 15 21.51 -18.48 -24.67
CA VAL A 15 20.38 -18.01 -25.49
C VAL A 15 19.08 -18.73 -25.12
N ASP A 16 19.13 -20.04 -24.89
CA ASP A 16 17.99 -20.84 -24.43
C ASP A 16 17.58 -20.42 -23.01
N GLU A 17 18.56 -20.10 -22.16
CA GLU A 17 18.32 -19.53 -20.84
C GLU A 17 17.70 -18.13 -20.93
N LEU A 18 18.14 -17.28 -21.86
CA LEU A 18 17.56 -15.96 -22.11
C LEU A 18 16.15 -16.06 -22.67
N ASN A 19 15.86 -17.04 -23.53
CA ASN A 19 14.53 -17.27 -24.09
C ASN A 19 13.57 -17.83 -23.03
N ALA A 20 13.99 -18.83 -22.26
CA ALA A 20 13.23 -19.36 -21.13
C ALA A 20 13.05 -18.30 -20.02
N MET A 21 14.06 -17.46 -19.80
CA MET A 21 13.94 -16.29 -18.95
C MET A 21 12.93 -15.32 -19.54
N LYS A 22 13.00 -14.92 -20.81
CA LYS A 22 12.02 -14.02 -21.45
C LYS A 22 10.58 -14.52 -21.32
N GLU A 23 10.37 -15.84 -21.44
CA GLU A 23 9.06 -16.47 -21.25
C GLU A 23 8.63 -16.54 -19.76
N GLY A 24 9.57 -16.77 -18.83
CA GLY A 24 9.33 -16.86 -17.38
C GLY A 24 9.46 -15.54 -16.58
N PHE A 25 10.04 -14.50 -17.19
CA PHE A 25 10.21 -13.12 -16.70
C PHE A 25 8.95 -12.29 -16.87
N GLY A 26 7.87 -12.89 -17.39
CA GLY A 26 6.58 -12.25 -17.53
C GLY A 26 6.06 -11.65 -16.23
N GLU A 27 4.78 -11.27 -16.21
CA GLU A 27 4.16 -10.49 -15.13
C GLU A 27 4.61 -10.89 -13.70
N THR A 28 4.76 -12.18 -13.40
CA THR A 28 5.17 -12.69 -12.09
C THR A 28 6.54 -12.21 -11.60
N GLY A 29 7.55 -12.16 -12.46
CA GLY A 29 8.90 -11.70 -12.09
C GLY A 29 8.88 -10.21 -11.73
N ILE A 30 8.32 -9.41 -12.63
CA ILE A 30 8.13 -7.95 -12.42
C ILE A 30 7.29 -7.71 -11.16
N MET A 31 6.23 -8.49 -10.93
CA MET A 31 5.43 -8.41 -9.71
C MET A 31 6.24 -8.69 -8.44
N ARG A 32 7.17 -9.65 -8.45
CA ARG A 32 8.06 -9.90 -7.30
C ARG A 32 8.99 -8.72 -7.05
N GLY A 33 9.54 -8.14 -8.11
CA GLY A 33 10.29 -6.89 -8.06
C GLY A 33 9.47 -5.76 -7.43
N LEU A 34 8.25 -5.51 -7.92
CA LEU A 34 7.36 -4.46 -7.40
C LEU A 34 7.00 -4.67 -5.92
N VAL A 35 6.76 -5.92 -5.50
CA VAL A 35 6.45 -6.24 -4.10
C VAL A 35 7.65 -5.99 -3.18
N ALA A 36 8.87 -6.26 -3.66
CA ALA A 36 10.11 -5.97 -2.94
C ALA A 36 10.41 -4.46 -2.91
N GLY A 37 10.33 -3.79 -4.06
CA GLY A 37 10.51 -2.34 -4.21
C GLY A 37 9.53 -1.54 -3.34
N SER A 38 8.29 -1.99 -3.21
CA SER A 38 7.29 -1.34 -2.35
C SER A 38 7.49 -1.58 -0.84
N ALA A 39 8.41 -2.45 -0.42
CA ALA A 39 8.65 -2.70 0.99
C ALA A 39 9.09 -1.46 1.79
N PRO A 40 10.11 -0.68 1.37
CA PRO A 40 10.47 0.59 2.02
C PRO A 40 9.31 1.59 2.02
N MET A 41 8.58 1.71 0.90
CA MET A 41 7.39 2.57 0.81
C MET A 41 6.35 2.21 1.87
N ARG A 42 5.97 0.93 1.97
CA ARG A 42 5.02 0.47 2.98
C ARG A 42 5.50 0.78 4.40
N LYS A 43 6.81 0.66 4.68
CA LYS A 43 7.39 0.96 6.00
C LYS A 43 7.28 2.46 6.30
N ALA A 44 7.65 3.31 5.35
CA ALA A 44 7.56 4.77 5.48
C ALA A 44 6.11 5.25 5.64
N ILE A 45 5.18 4.75 4.83
CA ILE A 45 3.74 5.06 4.94
C ILE A 45 3.20 4.65 6.32
N LYS A 46 3.60 3.47 6.83
CA LYS A 46 3.20 3.01 8.17
C LYS A 46 3.73 3.92 9.28
N ALA A 47 4.97 4.41 9.14
CA ALA A 47 5.59 5.30 10.11
C ALA A 47 4.93 6.69 10.12
N ALA A 48 4.55 7.20 8.95
CA ALA A 48 3.86 8.48 8.78
C ALA A 48 2.37 8.44 9.17
N ALA A 49 1.78 7.24 9.26
CA ALA A 49 0.36 7.09 9.52
C ALA A 49 -0.06 7.65 10.91
N PRO A 50 -1.23 8.32 11.00
CA PRO A 50 -1.81 8.77 12.26
C PRO A 50 -1.90 7.66 13.33
N LYS A 51 -1.39 7.96 14.54
CA LYS A 51 -1.21 6.98 15.62
C LYS A 51 -2.39 6.82 16.59
N GLN A 52 -3.46 7.62 16.50
CA GLN A 52 -4.58 7.62 17.46
C GLN A 52 -5.09 6.21 17.83
N SER A 53 -5.43 5.38 16.83
CA SER A 53 -5.79 3.97 17.06
C SER A 53 -4.75 2.98 16.55
N GLY A 54 -3.75 3.46 15.80
CA GLY A 54 -2.81 2.63 15.03
C GLY A 54 -3.45 1.76 13.94
N ALA A 55 -4.78 1.76 13.79
CA ALA A 55 -5.49 0.90 12.84
C ALA A 55 -5.16 1.25 11.38
N LEU A 56 -4.92 2.53 11.11
CA LEU A 56 -4.55 3.02 9.77
C LEU A 56 -3.22 2.42 9.33
N GLY A 57 -2.16 2.57 10.13
CA GLY A 57 -0.85 1.96 9.86
C GLY A 57 -0.92 0.43 9.78
N LYS A 58 -1.70 -0.21 10.66
CA LYS A 58 -1.96 -1.66 10.58
C LYS A 58 -2.62 -2.05 9.26
N SER A 59 -3.47 -1.22 8.67
CA SER A 59 -4.17 -1.56 7.41
C SER A 59 -3.29 -1.48 6.15
N ILE A 60 -2.13 -0.84 6.23
CA ILE A 60 -1.25 -0.61 5.08
C ILE A 60 -0.59 -1.91 4.62
N GLY A 61 -0.76 -2.20 3.34
CA GLY A 61 -0.20 -3.36 2.67
C GLY A 61 -0.09 -3.13 1.17
N TYR A 62 -0.01 -4.22 0.43
CA TYR A 62 -0.11 -4.23 -1.02
C TYR A 62 -1.15 -5.26 -1.47
N ARG A 63 -1.65 -5.10 -2.68
CA ARG A 63 -2.47 -6.10 -3.39
C ARG A 63 -2.38 -5.86 -4.89
N ARG A 64 -2.81 -6.84 -5.68
CA ARG A 64 -3.05 -6.63 -7.12
C ARG A 64 -4.26 -5.72 -7.33
N PHE A 65 -4.23 -4.94 -8.40
CA PHE A 65 -5.41 -4.22 -8.87
C PHE A 65 -6.46 -5.21 -9.36
N LYS A 66 -7.74 -4.90 -9.09
CA LYS A 66 -8.88 -5.67 -9.63
C LYS A 66 -9.08 -5.33 -11.11
N LYS A 67 -9.73 -6.22 -11.88
CA LYS A 67 -10.01 -6.00 -13.32
C LYS A 67 -10.67 -4.63 -13.59
N SER A 68 -11.67 -4.25 -12.80
CA SER A 68 -12.35 -2.96 -12.93
C SER A 68 -11.46 -1.75 -12.59
N GLU A 69 -10.59 -1.88 -11.57
CA GLU A 69 -9.65 -0.82 -11.19
C GLU A 69 -8.57 -0.63 -12.26
N ARG A 70 -8.13 -1.73 -12.89
CA ARG A 70 -7.16 -1.67 -14.00
C ARG A 70 -7.74 -0.92 -15.19
N ALA A 71 -8.98 -1.24 -15.56
CA ALA A 71 -9.69 -0.54 -16.63
C ALA A 71 -9.84 0.96 -16.32
N ALA A 72 -10.23 1.31 -15.08
CA ALA A 72 -10.37 2.70 -14.65
C ALA A 72 -9.04 3.48 -14.64
N LEU A 73 -7.91 2.81 -14.42
CA LEU A 73 -6.58 3.41 -14.36
C LEU A 73 -5.81 3.29 -15.69
N GLY A 74 -6.40 2.72 -16.74
CA GLY A 74 -5.73 2.49 -18.02
C GLY A 74 -4.58 1.48 -17.97
N ILE A 75 -4.56 0.59 -16.97
CA ILE A 75 -3.51 -0.42 -16.81
C ILE A 75 -3.84 -1.61 -17.72
N GLY A 76 -3.01 -1.84 -18.75
CA GLY A 76 -3.17 -2.96 -19.69
C GLY A 76 -3.22 -4.32 -18.99
N ALA A 77 -3.93 -5.32 -19.53
CA ALA A 77 -4.20 -6.59 -18.84
C ALA A 77 -2.93 -7.32 -18.36
N ASP A 78 -1.86 -7.26 -19.14
CA ASP A 78 -0.59 -7.98 -18.89
C ASP A 78 0.45 -7.14 -18.13
N ALA A 79 0.12 -5.88 -17.79
CA ALA A 79 1.04 -5.00 -17.08
C ALA A 79 1.16 -5.38 -15.59
N ALA A 80 2.38 -5.59 -15.09
CA ALA A 80 2.60 -5.80 -13.67
C ALA A 80 2.31 -4.49 -12.90
N ALA A 81 1.30 -4.51 -12.03
CA ALA A 81 0.90 -3.34 -11.25
C ALA A 81 0.37 -3.73 -9.87
N ILE A 82 0.79 -2.97 -8.85
CA ILE A 82 0.36 -3.17 -7.46
C ILE A 82 -0.28 -1.91 -6.89
N TYR A 83 -1.35 -2.12 -6.12
CA TYR A 83 -1.88 -1.11 -5.23
C TYR A 83 -1.11 -1.15 -3.92
N VAL A 84 -0.63 0.01 -3.46
CA VAL A 84 0.01 0.20 -2.15
C VAL A 84 -0.83 1.17 -1.33
N GLY A 85 -1.31 0.73 -0.16
CA GLY A 85 -2.20 1.52 0.67
C GLY A 85 -2.99 0.67 1.66
N PRO A 86 -4.12 1.18 2.20
CA PRO A 86 -5.00 0.38 3.04
C PRO A 86 -5.59 -0.79 2.25
N THR A 87 -5.26 -2.03 2.64
CA THR A 87 -5.73 -3.24 1.93
C THR A 87 -6.61 -4.14 2.79
N ARG A 88 -6.46 -4.08 4.11
CA ARG A 88 -7.14 -4.99 5.03
C ARG A 88 -8.07 -4.27 5.99
N LYS A 89 -9.14 -4.98 6.38
CA LYS A 89 -10.00 -4.55 7.50
C LYS A 89 -9.26 -4.78 8.80
N VAL A 90 -9.32 -3.80 9.71
CA VAL A 90 -8.66 -3.86 11.01
C VAL A 90 -9.70 -3.79 12.12
N ASN A 91 -9.45 -4.49 13.22
CA ASN A 91 -10.25 -4.41 14.43
C ASN A 91 -10.16 -3.00 15.01
N GLU A 92 -11.29 -2.33 15.13
CA GLU A 92 -11.40 -1.05 15.83
C GLU A 92 -12.41 -1.16 16.96
N VAL A 93 -12.11 -0.51 18.08
CA VAL A 93 -13.05 -0.32 19.18
C VAL A 93 -14.01 0.79 18.79
N ILE A 94 -15.30 0.48 18.73
CA ILE A 94 -16.38 1.41 18.43
C ILE A 94 -17.16 1.64 19.70
N LYS A 95 -17.28 2.90 20.12
CA LYS A 95 -18.20 3.30 21.19
C LYS A 95 -19.61 3.39 20.63
N LEU A 96 -20.54 2.66 21.23
CA LEU A 96 -21.96 2.68 20.92
C LEU A 96 -22.67 3.74 21.78
N SER A 97 -23.89 4.11 21.37
CA SER A 97 -24.77 4.93 22.19
C SER A 97 -25.06 4.18 23.49
N GLY A 98 -24.78 4.80 24.64
CA GLY A 98 -24.86 4.15 25.96
C GLY A 98 -23.52 3.76 26.59
N GLY A 99 -22.39 4.10 25.98
CA GLY A 99 -21.05 3.93 26.59
C GLY A 99 -20.44 2.53 26.40
N THR A 100 -21.20 1.56 25.92
CA THR A 100 -20.70 0.22 25.58
C THR A 100 -19.71 0.29 24.41
N SER A 101 -18.62 -0.46 24.51
CA SER A 101 -17.61 -0.56 23.45
C SER A 101 -17.69 -1.92 22.77
N LYS A 102 -17.65 -1.95 21.43
CA LYS A 102 -17.62 -3.18 20.63
C LYS A 102 -16.47 -3.18 19.65
N ILE A 103 -15.80 -4.32 19.51
CA ILE A 103 -14.75 -4.51 18.49
C ILE A 103 -15.42 -4.86 17.16
N LYS A 104 -15.08 -4.13 16.09
CA LYS A 104 -15.56 -4.44 14.72
C LYS A 104 -14.43 -4.29 13.71
N LYS A 105 -14.38 -5.22 12.74
CA LYS A 105 -13.49 -5.13 11.57
C LYS A 105 -14.00 -4.07 10.60
N ARG A 106 -13.21 -3.03 10.33
CA ARG A 106 -13.55 -1.96 9.37
C ARG A 106 -12.42 -1.69 8.36
N SER A 107 -12.82 -1.36 7.14
CA SER A 107 -11.89 -0.84 6.13
C SER A 107 -11.42 0.55 6.54
N GLN A 108 -10.14 0.80 6.36
CA GLN A 108 -9.51 2.09 6.64
C GLN A 108 -9.38 2.98 5.41
N GLN A 109 -9.89 2.53 4.26
CA GLN A 109 -9.72 3.22 2.97
C GLN A 109 -10.40 4.59 2.94
N TYR A 110 -11.60 4.70 3.52
CA TYR A 110 -12.27 5.99 3.68
C TYR A 110 -11.45 6.95 4.54
N LYS A 111 -10.90 6.48 5.67
CA LYS A 111 -10.08 7.33 6.55
C LYS A 111 -8.79 7.76 5.87
N ALA A 112 -8.14 6.86 5.12
CA ALA A 112 -6.95 7.22 4.36
C ALA A 112 -7.27 8.28 3.30
N ASN A 113 -8.35 8.11 2.51
CA ASN A 113 -8.79 9.12 1.55
C ASN A 113 -9.11 10.47 2.22
N TRP A 114 -9.72 10.42 3.41
CA TRP A 114 -9.99 11.61 4.22
C TRP A 114 -8.71 12.33 4.64
N PHE A 115 -7.66 11.61 5.02
CA PHE A 115 -6.37 12.21 5.37
C PHE A 115 -5.57 12.70 4.16
N GLU A 116 -5.60 11.98 3.04
CA GLU A 116 -4.84 12.34 1.84
C GLU A 116 -5.48 13.49 1.05
N ASN A 117 -6.79 13.40 0.79
CA ASN A 117 -7.41 14.17 -0.29
C ASN A 117 -8.36 15.26 0.21
N THR A 118 -9.17 15.00 1.23
CA THR A 118 -10.29 15.89 1.57
C THR A 118 -10.10 16.68 2.86
N GLY A 119 -9.76 16.03 3.96
CA GLY A 119 -9.94 16.61 5.30
C GLY A 119 -11.40 16.97 5.56
N THR A 120 -11.64 17.94 6.44
CA THR A 120 -12.97 18.42 6.80
C THR A 120 -13.01 19.93 6.70
N LYS A 121 -13.95 20.49 5.94
CA LYS A 121 -14.17 21.95 5.86
C LYS A 121 -14.75 22.49 7.17
N ALA A 122 -14.62 23.80 7.39
CA ALA A 122 -15.32 24.48 8.49
C ALA A 122 -16.83 24.22 8.41
N HIS A 123 -17.44 23.83 9.53
CA HIS A 123 -18.87 23.52 9.59
C HIS A 123 -19.39 23.70 11.02
N VAL A 124 -20.70 23.81 11.16
CA VAL A 124 -21.36 23.86 12.46
C VAL A 124 -21.81 22.46 12.84
N ILE A 125 -21.37 22.00 14.01
CA ILE A 125 -21.81 20.74 14.61
C ILE A 125 -23.08 21.03 15.39
N ILE A 126 -24.14 20.30 15.08
CA ILE A 126 -25.46 20.41 15.71
C ILE A 126 -25.84 19.01 16.22
N PRO A 127 -26.45 18.88 17.41
CA PRO A 127 -26.91 17.61 17.92
C PRO A 127 -27.96 17.00 17.00
N ARG A 128 -27.84 15.69 16.75
CA ARG A 128 -28.69 14.96 15.80
C ARG A 128 -30.15 14.88 16.26
N LYS A 129 -30.40 14.85 17.58
CA LYS A 129 -31.74 14.84 18.16
C LYS A 129 -32.23 16.29 18.34
N LYS A 130 -33.44 16.60 17.86
CA LYS A 130 -34.10 17.89 18.07
C LYS A 130 -34.20 18.16 19.58
N GLY A 131 -33.71 19.32 20.02
CA GLY A 131 -33.62 19.68 21.44
C GLY A 131 -32.47 19.04 22.22
N GLY A 132 -31.63 18.22 21.58
CA GLY A 132 -30.42 17.66 22.19
C GLY A 132 -29.34 18.74 22.42
N SER A 133 -28.35 18.40 23.22
CA SER A 133 -27.19 19.23 23.48
C SER A 133 -25.89 18.46 23.18
N LEU A 134 -24.82 19.19 22.89
CA LEU A 134 -23.48 18.66 22.75
C LEU A 134 -22.72 18.92 24.04
N SER A 135 -21.97 17.94 24.51
CA SER A 135 -20.96 18.14 25.57
C SER A 135 -19.61 18.32 24.90
N LEU A 136 -19.03 19.52 25.02
CA LEU A 136 -17.70 19.84 24.52
C LEU A 136 -16.92 20.59 25.59
N GLY A 137 -15.79 20.02 26.04
CA GLY A 137 -14.93 20.64 27.04
C GLY A 137 -15.60 20.88 28.40
N GLY A 138 -16.61 20.08 28.76
CA GLY A 138 -17.39 20.26 29.99
C GLY A 138 -18.59 21.21 29.86
N LEU A 139 -18.73 21.91 28.72
CA LEU A 139 -19.85 22.80 28.46
C LEU A 139 -20.95 22.13 27.64
N ILE A 140 -22.20 22.45 27.97
CA ILE A 140 -23.39 21.98 27.27
C ILE A 140 -23.81 23.04 26.25
N VAL A 141 -23.63 22.75 24.97
CA VAL A 141 -23.84 23.71 23.87
C VAL A 141 -24.78 23.17 22.81
N LYS A 142 -25.65 24.04 22.26
CA LYS A 142 -26.62 23.65 21.21
C LYS A 142 -25.99 23.58 19.82
N LYS A 143 -24.90 24.31 19.60
CA LYS A 143 -24.16 24.35 18.33
C LYS A 143 -22.69 24.64 18.62
N VAL A 144 -21.78 24.05 17.85
CA VAL A 144 -20.34 24.37 17.90
C VAL A 144 -19.85 24.66 16.49
N LYS A 145 -19.23 25.83 16.29
CA LYS A 145 -18.55 26.16 15.04
C LYS A 145 -17.18 25.48 15.06
N HIS A 146 -17.02 24.43 14.25
CA HIS A 146 -15.75 23.72 14.13
C HIS A 146 -14.97 24.30 12.94
N PRO A 147 -13.70 24.69 13.10
CA PRO A 147 -12.88 25.29 12.02
C PRO A 147 -12.58 24.30 10.89
N GLY A 148 -12.93 23.03 11.09
CA GLY A 148 -12.60 21.94 10.19
C GLY A 148 -11.28 21.28 10.58
N MET A 149 -10.78 20.41 9.70
CA MET A 149 -9.49 19.76 9.84
C MET A 149 -8.83 19.74 8.47
N LYS A 150 -7.62 20.31 8.35
CA LYS A 150 -6.85 20.24 7.12
C LYS A 150 -6.46 18.77 6.81
N ARG A 151 -6.29 18.46 5.52
CA ARG A 151 -5.70 17.19 5.10
C ARG A 151 -4.31 17.03 5.73
N LYS A 152 -3.99 15.79 6.11
CA LYS A 152 -2.67 15.42 6.68
C LYS A 152 -2.19 14.20 5.90
N PRO A 153 -1.65 14.43 4.69
CA PRO A 153 -1.18 13.34 3.85
C PRO A 153 -0.07 12.57 4.56
N PHE A 154 -0.12 11.25 4.48
CA PHE A 154 0.86 10.34 5.06
C PHE A 154 1.30 9.27 4.06
N ILE A 155 0.44 8.91 3.10
CA ILE A 155 0.75 7.98 2.01
C ILE A 155 1.72 8.66 1.05
N SER A 156 1.35 9.81 0.51
CA SER A 156 2.21 10.56 -0.43
C SER A 156 3.54 10.95 0.20
N VAL A 157 3.53 11.38 1.47
CA VAL A 157 4.75 11.65 2.25
C VAL A 157 5.61 10.40 2.41
N GLY A 158 4.99 9.26 2.76
CA GLY A 158 5.71 8.00 2.89
C GLY A 158 6.29 7.49 1.57
N ILE A 159 5.61 7.71 0.46
CA ILE A 159 6.10 7.38 -0.89
C ILE A 159 7.34 8.21 -1.19
N ALA A 160 7.25 9.55 -1.12
CA ALA A 160 8.35 10.46 -1.41
C ALA A 160 9.59 10.17 -0.54
N ALA A 161 9.40 9.85 0.74
CA ALA A 161 10.50 9.52 1.65
C ALA A 161 11.24 8.20 1.33
N SER A 162 10.70 7.38 0.42
CA SER A 162 11.20 6.03 0.13
C SER A 162 11.53 5.78 -1.34
N GLU A 163 11.38 6.81 -2.18
CA GLU A 163 11.51 6.72 -3.63
C GLU A 163 12.92 6.31 -4.04
N SER A 164 13.95 6.90 -3.43
CA SER A 164 15.36 6.56 -3.68
C SER A 164 15.71 5.10 -3.34
N ALA A 165 14.97 4.48 -2.43
CA ALA A 165 15.19 3.08 -2.03
C ALA A 165 14.38 2.08 -2.87
N PHE A 166 13.48 2.56 -3.74
CA PHE A 166 12.59 1.70 -4.51
C PHE A 166 13.38 0.87 -5.54
N GLU A 167 14.22 1.53 -6.32
CA GLU A 167 14.90 0.94 -7.48
C GLU A 167 15.83 -0.21 -7.07
N SER A 168 16.73 0.03 -6.11
CA SER A 168 17.62 -1.00 -5.57
C SER A 168 16.85 -2.21 -5.02
N ARG A 169 15.74 -1.99 -4.33
CA ARG A 169 14.89 -3.05 -3.78
C ARG A 169 14.12 -3.79 -4.87
N PHE A 170 13.68 -3.08 -5.91
CA PHE A 170 13.03 -3.67 -7.06
C PHE A 170 13.95 -4.66 -7.77
N TYR A 171 15.18 -4.23 -8.12
CA TYR A 171 16.16 -5.11 -8.76
C TYR A 171 16.58 -6.27 -7.87
N SER A 172 16.77 -6.04 -6.56
CA SER A 172 17.07 -7.15 -5.65
C SER A 172 15.97 -8.22 -5.65
N GLY A 173 14.70 -7.80 -5.70
CA GLY A 173 13.57 -8.71 -5.79
C GLY A 173 13.50 -9.46 -7.12
N LEU A 174 13.93 -8.83 -8.22
CA LEU A 174 14.05 -9.49 -9.52
C LEU A 174 15.17 -10.53 -9.51
N ILE A 175 16.36 -10.17 -9.05
CA ILE A 175 17.51 -11.08 -8.97
C ILE A 175 17.15 -12.31 -8.13
N SER A 176 16.59 -12.11 -6.93
CA SER A 176 16.15 -13.22 -6.07
C SER A 176 15.07 -14.09 -6.71
N TYR A 177 14.25 -13.56 -7.63
CA TYR A 177 13.29 -14.34 -8.38
C TYR A 177 14.00 -15.20 -9.44
N VAL A 178 14.92 -14.61 -10.21
CA VAL A 178 15.72 -15.33 -11.22
C VAL A 178 16.52 -16.47 -10.61
N GLU A 179 17.22 -16.21 -9.50
CA GLU A 179 17.99 -17.24 -8.79
C GLU A 179 17.11 -18.41 -8.34
N LYS A 180 15.90 -18.13 -7.85
CA LYS A 180 14.94 -19.18 -7.47
C LYS A 180 14.46 -19.99 -8.67
N GLN A 181 14.27 -19.36 -9.82
CA GLN A 181 13.87 -20.09 -11.03
C GLN A 181 15.03 -20.96 -11.56
N ARG A 182 16.27 -20.46 -11.49
CA ARG A 182 17.47 -21.24 -11.81
C ARG A 182 17.61 -22.46 -10.91
N ALA A 183 17.47 -22.27 -9.59
CA ALA A 183 17.57 -23.37 -8.62
C ALA A 183 16.53 -24.47 -8.85
N LYS A 184 15.28 -24.10 -9.16
CA LYS A 184 14.21 -25.06 -9.46
C LYS A 184 14.42 -25.85 -10.75
N ARG A 185 15.17 -25.30 -11.70
CA ARG A 185 15.46 -25.97 -12.98
C ARG A 185 16.61 -26.97 -12.85
N ASN A 186 17.53 -26.72 -11.92
CA ASN A 186 18.70 -27.55 -11.67
C ASN A 186 18.47 -28.63 -10.59
N SER A 187 17.28 -28.66 -9.97
CA SER A 187 16.80 -29.67 -9.01
C SER A 187 15.84 -30.64 -9.67
#